data_AF-A0A7S0UHI0-F1
#
_entry.id   AF-A0A7S0UHI0-F1
#
_cell.length_a   1.000
_cell.length_b   1.000
_cell.length_c   1.000
_cell.angle_alpha   90.00
_cell.angle_beta   90.00
_cell.angle_gamma   90.00
#
_symmetry.space_group_name_H-M   'P 1'
#
loop_
_entity.id
_entity.type
_entity.pdbx_description
1 polymer ?
#
loop_
_entity_poly.entity_id
_entity_poly.type
_entity_poly.pdbx_seq_one_letter_code
_entity_poly.pdbx_strand_id
1 'polypeptide(L)'
;DVRVCDDCFMQACSLVFDADRGVRALACGLLGEIPGVMPQYLVQTLTKRMLTSAQLEDVQQSAAEAEGDFAVVEGSSLLSADAAGAFVVGMEDEFWEVRVAAIGSVGRLAQ
;
A
#
# COMPACT_ATOMS: atom_id res chain seq x y z
N ASP A 1 -4.70 -14.40 11.47
CA ASP A 1 -6.06 -13.84 11.36
C ASP A 1 -5.96 -12.60 10.50
N VAL A 2 -6.75 -12.47 9.44
CA VAL A 2 -6.60 -11.33 8.52
C VAL A 2 -7.43 -10.16 9.07
N ARG A 3 -6.81 -8.98 9.18
CA ARG A 3 -7.49 -7.80 9.71
C ARG A 3 -8.33 -7.18 8.62
N VAL A 4 -9.57 -6.82 8.95
CA VAL A 4 -10.50 -6.18 8.00
C VAL A 4 -9.91 -4.92 7.37
N CYS A 5 -9.15 -4.11 8.12
CA CYS A 5 -8.48 -2.93 7.56
C CYS A 5 -7.41 -3.29 6.53
N ASP A 6 -6.64 -4.36 6.76
CA ASP A 6 -5.60 -4.80 5.83
C ASP A 6 -6.25 -5.40 4.56
N ASP A 7 -7.32 -6.19 4.72
CA ASP A 7 -8.10 -6.72 3.58
C ASP A 7 -8.73 -5.60 2.73
N CYS A 8 -9.39 -4.64 3.37
CA CYS A 8 -9.96 -3.48 2.69
C CYS A 8 -8.88 -2.65 1.98
N PHE A 9 -7.71 -2.50 2.60
CA PHE A 9 -6.58 -1.79 1.99
C PHE A 9 -6.04 -2.53 0.77
N MET A 10 -5.88 -3.85 0.84
CA MET A 10 -5.44 -4.68 -0.29
C MET A 10 -6.45 -4.64 -1.45
N GLN A 11 -7.75 -4.64 -1.14
CA GLN A 11 -8.80 -4.49 -2.15
C GLN A 11 -8.80 -3.08 -2.79
N ALA A 12 -8.56 -2.03 -2.00
CA ALA A 12 -8.40 -0.68 -2.56
C ALA A 12 -7.16 -0.61 -3.47
N CYS A 13 -6.07 -1.29 -3.14
CA CYS A 13 -4.87 -1.33 -3.98
C CYS A 13 -5.15 -1.95 -5.35
N SER A 14 -5.90 -3.07 -5.42
CA SER A 14 -6.22 -3.69 -6.72
C SER A 14 -7.09 -2.79 -7.60
N LEU A 15 -7.97 -1.98 -7.00
CA LEU A 15 -8.81 -1.01 -7.71
C LEU A 15 -8.02 0.18 -8.28
N VAL A 16 -6.77 0.42 -7.84
CA VAL A 16 -5.89 1.42 -8.47
C VAL A 16 -5.53 1.03 -9.91
N PHE A 17 -5.70 -0.24 -10.30
CA PHE A 17 -5.43 -0.74 -11.64
C PHE A 17 -6.69 -0.84 -12.52
N ASP A 18 -7.82 -0.31 -12.04
CA ASP A 18 -9.09 -0.38 -12.78
C ASP A 18 -9.05 0.42 -14.10
N ALA A 19 -9.77 -0.06 -15.11
CA ALA A 19 -9.86 0.60 -16.40
C ALA A 19 -10.56 1.97 -16.30
N ASP A 20 -11.51 2.11 -15.37
CA ASP A 20 -12.22 3.36 -15.15
C ASP A 20 -11.43 4.34 -14.26
N ARG A 21 -11.20 5.54 -14.78
CA ARG A 21 -10.45 6.59 -14.06
C ARG A 21 -11.12 7.03 -12.76
N GLY A 22 -12.45 6.97 -12.68
CA GLY A 22 -13.21 7.35 -11.49
C GLY A 22 -13.00 6.34 -10.37
N VAL A 23 -13.01 5.05 -10.71
CA VAL A 23 -12.66 3.96 -9.78
C VAL A 23 -11.24 4.15 -9.27
N ARG A 24 -10.26 4.40 -10.15
CA ARG A 24 -8.87 4.64 -9.73
C ARG A 24 -8.71 5.84 -8.80
N ALA A 25 -9.40 6.96 -9.08
CA ALA A 25 -9.33 8.15 -8.25
C ALA A 25 -9.91 7.89 -6.85
N LEU A 26 -11.06 7.23 -6.76
CA LEU A 26 -11.68 6.84 -5.50
C LEU A 26 -10.80 5.86 -4.73
N ALA A 27 -10.27 4.84 -5.40
CA ALA A 27 -9.36 3.86 -4.82
C ALA A 27 -8.13 4.54 -4.21
N CYS A 28 -7.46 5.44 -4.98
CA CYS A 28 -6.32 6.21 -4.50
C CYS A 28 -6.68 7.04 -3.26
N GLY A 29 -7.87 7.66 -3.22
CA GLY A 29 -8.37 8.41 -2.06
C GLY A 29 -8.54 7.54 -0.81
N LEU A 30 -9.14 6.36 -0.97
CA LEU A 30 -9.39 5.40 0.12
C LEU A 30 -8.10 4.90 0.78
N LEU A 31 -7.01 4.73 0.02
CA LEU A 31 -5.73 4.28 0.59
C LEU A 31 -5.23 5.15 1.74
N GLY A 32 -5.54 6.45 1.75
CA GLY A 32 -5.18 7.38 2.83
C GLY A 32 -6.25 7.59 3.89
N GLU A 33 -7.36 6.86 3.83
CA GLU A 33 -8.48 6.97 4.78
C GLU A 33 -8.66 5.72 5.63
N ILE A 34 -8.13 4.56 5.20
CA ILE A 34 -8.23 3.30 5.94
C ILE A 34 -7.28 3.34 7.15
N PRO A 35 -7.80 3.34 8.39
CA PRO A 35 -6.95 3.47 9.57
C PRO A 35 -6.33 2.14 9.97
N GLY A 36 -5.16 2.22 10.59
CA GLY A 36 -4.53 1.08 11.28
C GLY A 36 -3.99 -0.02 10.37
N VAL A 37 -3.85 0.23 9.07
CA VAL A 37 -3.20 -0.70 8.13
C VAL A 37 -1.78 -1.01 8.62
N MET A 38 -1.35 -2.28 8.56
CA MET A 38 0.01 -2.61 8.98
C MET A 38 1.05 -1.94 8.07
N PRO A 39 2.15 -1.39 8.62
CA PRO A 39 3.18 -0.68 7.87
C PRO A 39 3.75 -1.46 6.67
N GLN A 40 3.89 -2.78 6.79
CA GLN A 40 4.36 -3.65 5.71
C GLN A 40 3.51 -3.58 4.43
N TYR A 41 2.18 -3.42 4.56
CA TYR A 41 1.29 -3.25 3.40
C TYR A 41 1.44 -1.85 2.80
N LEU A 42 1.60 -0.81 3.64
CA LEU A 42 1.84 0.56 3.17
C LEU A 42 3.14 0.66 2.38
N VAL A 43 4.25 0.16 2.92
CA VAL A 43 5.57 0.22 2.28
C VAL A 43 5.56 -0.47 0.91
N GLN A 44 4.84 -1.60 0.79
CA GLN A 44 4.72 -2.32 -0.47
C GLN A 44 4.06 -1.48 -1.58
N THR A 45 3.06 -0.67 -1.25
CA THR A 45 2.38 0.19 -2.22
C THR A 45 3.24 1.37 -2.69
N LEU A 46 4.23 1.77 -1.90
CA LEU A 46 5.16 2.87 -2.19
C LEU A 46 6.41 2.43 -2.96
N THR A 47 6.61 1.12 -3.17
CA THR A 47 7.75 0.59 -3.93
C THR A 47 7.29 -0.14 -5.19
N LYS A 48 7.93 0.16 -6.32
CA LYS A 48 7.76 -0.59 -7.58
C LYS A 48 8.54 -1.90 -7.62
N ARG A 49 9.33 -2.19 -6.58
CA ARG A 49 10.17 -3.38 -6.53
C ARG A 49 9.48 -4.45 -5.70
N MET A 50 9.39 -5.66 -6.24
CA MET A 50 9.20 -6.85 -5.43
C MET A 50 10.39 -6.92 -4.46
N LEU A 51 10.16 -6.68 -3.17
CA LEU A 51 11.19 -6.84 -2.15
C LEU A 51 11.47 -8.33 -2.00
N THR A 52 12.74 -8.72 -2.08
CA THR A 52 13.13 -10.08 -1.72
C THR A 52 13.01 -10.25 -0.20
N SER A 53 12.90 -11.49 0.27
CA SER A 53 12.85 -11.79 1.71
C SER A 53 13.97 -11.11 2.50
N ALA A 54 15.20 -11.07 1.97
CA ALA A 54 16.33 -10.37 2.58
C ALA A 54 16.18 -8.83 2.66
N GLN A 55 15.41 -8.21 1.74
CA GLN A 55 15.17 -6.77 1.76
C GLN A 55 14.01 -6.38 2.67
N LEU A 56 13.09 -7.31 2.92
CA LEU A 56 12.05 -7.14 3.94
C LEU A 56 12.68 -7.09 5.34
N GLU A 57 13.70 -7.92 5.60
CA GLU A 57 14.44 -7.90 6.87
C GLU A 57 15.11 -6.55 7.14
N ASP A 58 15.71 -5.90 6.14
CA ASP A 58 16.31 -4.55 6.29
C ASP A 58 15.28 -3.45 6.59
N VAL A 59 14.12 -3.48 5.91
CA VAL A 59 13.00 -2.56 6.17
C VAL A 59 12.43 -2.80 7.57
N GLN A 60 12.40 -4.05 8.00
CA GLN A 60 11.99 -4.42 9.35
C GLN A 60 12.99 -3.97 10.40
N GLN A 61 14.29 -4.04 10.15
CA GLN A 61 15.29 -3.59 11.11
C GLN A 61 15.23 -2.07 11.30
N SER A 62 14.95 -1.32 10.24
CA SER A 62 14.75 0.14 10.29
C SER A 62 13.37 0.55 10.84
N ALA A 63 12.35 -0.31 10.74
CA ALA A 63 11.05 -0.12 11.39
C ALA A 63 10.99 -0.63 12.84
N ALA A 64 11.78 -1.63 13.22
CA ALA A 64 11.81 -2.25 14.55
C ALA A 64 12.57 -1.40 15.57
N GLU A 65 13.37 -0.43 15.14
CA GLU A 65 13.86 0.66 16.00
C GLU A 65 12.69 1.56 16.49
N ALA A 66 11.50 1.47 15.90
CA ALA A 66 10.25 1.97 16.42
C ALA A 66 9.41 0.80 17.01
N GLU A 67 9.64 0.48 18.29
CA GLU A 67 8.95 -0.52 19.15
C GLU A 67 7.67 -1.18 18.60
N GLY A 68 7.82 -2.14 17.67
CA GLY A 68 6.71 -2.94 17.14
C GLY A 68 7.21 -4.28 16.64
N ASP A 69 6.86 -5.35 17.34
CA ASP A 69 7.22 -6.73 17.02
C ASP A 69 6.51 -7.18 15.72
N PHE A 70 7.14 -6.96 14.57
CA PHE A 70 6.65 -7.39 13.25
C PHE A 70 7.28 -8.73 12.86
N ALA A 71 6.71 -9.83 13.34
CA ALA A 71 7.06 -11.17 12.87
C ALA A 71 6.61 -11.36 11.41
N VAL A 72 7.56 -11.65 10.51
CA VAL A 72 7.26 -12.16 9.15
C VAL A 72 6.55 -13.49 9.29
N VAL A 73 5.30 -13.59 8.82
CA VAL A 73 4.69 -14.89 8.55
C VAL A 73 5.30 -15.40 7.24
N GLU A 74 6.35 -16.21 7.34
CA GLU A 74 6.82 -17.05 6.23
C GLU A 74 5.69 -18.00 5.83
N GLY A 75 4.86 -17.55 4.89
CA GLY A 75 3.62 -18.20 4.50
C GLY A 75 2.69 -17.35 3.65
N SER A 76 2.90 -16.03 3.55
CA SER A 76 2.10 -15.16 2.67
C SER A 76 2.59 -15.20 1.22
N SER A 77 2.44 -16.37 0.59
CA SER A 77 2.44 -16.53 -0.88
C SER A 77 1.27 -15.79 -1.58
N LEU A 78 0.69 -14.77 -0.93
CA LEU A 78 -0.59 -14.11 -1.23
C LEU A 78 -0.55 -12.59 -0.96
N LEU A 79 0.64 -11.98 -0.85
CA LEU A 79 0.74 -10.53 -1.06
C LEU A 79 0.47 -10.30 -2.54
N SER A 80 -0.79 -10.09 -2.92
CA SER A 80 -1.20 -10.01 -4.32
C SER A 80 -0.29 -9.04 -5.06
N ALA A 81 0.31 -9.50 -6.18
CA ALA A 81 1.11 -8.64 -7.05
C ALA A 81 0.38 -7.32 -7.36
N ASP A 82 -0.95 -7.36 -7.37
CA ASP A 82 -1.89 -6.26 -7.56
C ASP A 82 -1.82 -5.14 -6.51
N ALA A 83 -1.10 -5.30 -5.39
CA ALA A 83 -0.92 -4.22 -4.40
C ALA A 83 0.45 -3.53 -4.48
N ALA A 84 1.44 -4.19 -5.08
CA ALA A 84 2.78 -3.63 -5.16
C ALA A 84 2.81 -2.41 -6.08
N GLY A 85 3.39 -1.33 -5.58
CA GLY A 85 3.48 -0.09 -6.34
C GLY A 85 2.15 0.62 -6.60
N ALA A 86 1.05 0.26 -5.91
CA ALA A 86 -0.25 0.89 -6.13
C ALA A 86 -0.20 2.42 -5.98
N PHE A 87 0.44 2.95 -4.92
CA PHE A 87 0.62 4.41 -4.80
C PHE A 87 1.50 4.97 -5.92
N VAL A 88 2.55 4.25 -6.32
CA VAL A 88 3.41 4.72 -7.41
C VAL A 88 2.62 4.83 -8.71
N VAL A 89 1.79 3.84 -9.02
CA VAL A 89 0.90 3.85 -10.18
C VAL A 89 -0.11 5.00 -10.09
N GLY A 90 -0.77 5.17 -8.95
CA GLY A 90 -1.72 6.27 -8.75
C GLY A 90 -1.09 7.65 -8.90
N MET A 91 0.15 7.84 -8.42
CA MET A 91 0.90 9.11 -8.56
C MET A 91 1.36 9.37 -10.01
N GLU A 92 1.55 8.32 -10.81
CA GLU A 92 1.97 8.40 -12.21
C GLU A 92 0.81 8.31 -13.20
N ASP A 93 -0.43 8.25 -12.72
CA ASP A 93 -1.61 8.11 -13.56
C ASP A 93 -1.71 9.23 -14.61
N GLU A 94 -2.27 8.91 -15.77
CA GLU A 94 -2.45 9.86 -16.87
C GLU A 94 -3.46 10.98 -16.53
N PHE A 95 -4.45 10.69 -15.67
CA PHE A 95 -5.48 11.65 -15.26
C PHE A 95 -5.07 12.40 -13.99
N TRP A 96 -5.31 13.71 -13.99
CA TRP A 96 -4.88 14.57 -12.88
C TRP A 96 -5.64 14.28 -11.59
N GLU A 97 -6.92 13.90 -11.69
CA GLU A 97 -7.78 13.58 -10.55
C GLU A 97 -7.22 12.41 -9.72
N VAL A 98 -6.72 11.38 -10.40
CA VAL A 98 -6.11 10.21 -9.76
C VAL A 98 -4.80 10.60 -9.06
N ARG A 99 -3.94 11.37 -9.74
CA ARG A 99 -2.67 11.84 -9.16
C ARG A 99 -2.89 12.68 -7.90
N VAL A 100 -3.84 13.60 -7.93
CA VAL A 100 -4.16 14.46 -6.78
C VAL A 100 -4.72 13.62 -5.63
N ALA A 101 -5.60 12.65 -5.92
CA ALA A 101 -6.12 11.74 -4.91
C ALA A 101 -5.00 10.92 -4.24
N ALA A 102 -4.08 10.36 -5.04
CA ALA A 102 -2.94 9.58 -4.54
C ALA A 102 -2.01 10.42 -3.65
N ILE A 103 -1.61 11.61 -4.10
CA ILE A 103 -0.76 12.53 -3.32
C ILE A 103 -1.48 12.97 -2.03
N GLY A 104 -2.77 13.29 -2.12
CA GLY A 104 -3.58 13.65 -0.96
C GLY A 104 -3.63 12.53 0.08
N SER A 105 -3.74 11.27 -0.35
CA SER A 105 -3.71 10.10 0.52
C SER A 105 -2.36 9.90 1.19
N VAL A 106 -1.25 10.02 0.47
CA VAL A 106 0.09 9.98 1.06
C VAL A 106 0.26 11.10 2.10
N GLY A 107 -0.25 12.30 1.80
CA GLY A 107 -0.25 13.42 2.74
C GLY A 107 -1.05 13.16 4.02
N ARG A 108 -2.14 12.38 3.96
CA ARG A 108 -2.91 11.96 5.15
C ARG A 108 -2.17 10.90 5.97
N LEU A 109 -1.48 9.96 5.31
CA LEU A 109 -0.69 8.92 5.99
C LEU A 109 0.57 9.45 6.68
N ALA A 110 1.07 10.62 6.25
CA ALA A 110 2.27 11.25 6.81
C ALA A 110 2.02 12.13 8.05
N GLN A 111 0.77 12.20 8.53
CA GLN A 111 0.37 12.95 9.73
C GLN A 111 0.41 12.09 10.98
#